data_AF-A0A6J6G8W9-F1
#
_entry.id   AF-A0A6J6G8W9-F1
#
_cell.length_a   1.000
_cell.length_b   1.000
_cell.length_c   1.000
_cell.angle_alpha   90.00
_cell.angle_beta   90.00
_cell.angle_gamma   90.00
#
_symmetry.space_group_name_H-M   'P 1'
#
loop_
_entity.id
_entity.type
_entity.pdbx_description
1 polymer ?
#
loop_
_entity_poly.entity_id
_entity_poly.type
_entity_poly.pdbx_seq_one_letter_code
_entity_poly.pdbx_strand_id
1 'polypeptide(L)'
;MLEQAIEQEERIGGPNLVNRLAALLHDIGKPKTRNLIEGGGVSFHHHEVVGARLVKKRLKELRFDNETISAVETLVALHLRFHGYGEGEWTDSAVRRYIRDAGELLTHLHVLTRADCTTRNVKKAERLSRIYDSLEVRIEALMEEEELSKIRPDLDGGQVMELLQIKPSADVGKALDFLMELRMEHGPLGQERATQELMEWWRSRRHP
;
A
#
# COMPACT_ATOMS: atom_id res chain seq x y z
N MET A 1 -12.20 16.08 12.85
CA MET A 1 -10.86 15.65 12.41
C MET A 1 -10.14 14.92 13.53
N LEU A 2 -9.50 15.58 14.51
CA LEU A 2 -8.75 14.87 15.56
C LEU A 2 -9.59 13.83 16.34
N GLU A 3 -10.80 14.19 16.78
CA GLU A 3 -11.69 13.23 17.47
C GLU A 3 -12.04 12.02 16.60
N GLN A 4 -12.38 12.26 15.31
CA GLN A 4 -12.67 11.20 14.35
C GLN A 4 -11.45 10.31 14.04
N ALA A 5 -10.24 10.86 14.13
CA ALA A 5 -9.02 10.08 14.01
C ALA A 5 -8.82 9.19 15.24
N ILE A 6 -9.10 9.72 16.45
CA ILE A 6 -9.04 8.98 17.71
C ILE A 6 -10.06 7.82 17.73
N GLU A 7 -11.27 8.05 17.24
CA GLU A 7 -12.33 7.01 17.13
C GLU A 7 -11.92 5.82 16.24
N GLN A 8 -10.93 6.01 15.36
CA GLN A 8 -10.47 4.99 14.41
C GLN A 8 -9.13 4.37 14.78
N GLU A 9 -8.57 4.70 15.94
CA GLU A 9 -7.23 4.25 16.36
C GLU A 9 -7.10 2.74 16.56
N GLU A 10 -8.21 2.03 16.80
CA GLU A 10 -8.20 0.56 16.88
C GLU A 10 -7.66 -0.09 15.58
N ARG A 11 -7.85 0.56 14.43
CA ARG A 11 -7.31 0.09 13.14
C ARG A 11 -5.78 0.07 13.09
N ILE A 12 -5.13 0.85 13.96
CA ILE A 12 -3.68 0.98 14.07
C ILE A 12 -3.16 0.50 15.44
N GLY A 13 -3.92 -0.37 16.11
CA GLY A 13 -3.51 -1.02 17.35
C GLY A 13 -3.78 -0.23 18.63
N GLY A 14 -4.72 0.74 18.58
CA GLY A 14 -5.11 1.55 19.73
C GLY A 14 -4.45 2.94 19.74
N PRO A 15 -4.46 3.65 20.89
CA PRO A 15 -4.01 5.04 21.00
C PRO A 15 -2.66 5.32 20.33
N ASN A 16 -2.62 6.23 19.36
CA ASN A 16 -1.46 6.40 18.50
C ASN A 16 -1.00 7.86 18.39
N LEU A 17 0.16 8.17 18.95
CA LEU A 17 0.72 9.51 18.98
C LEU A 17 0.98 10.09 17.58
N VAL A 18 1.56 9.29 16.67
CA VAL A 18 1.89 9.70 15.30
C VAL A 18 0.62 10.13 14.57
N ASN A 19 -0.44 9.33 14.64
CA ASN A 19 -1.70 9.61 13.98
C ASN A 19 -2.39 10.87 14.56
N ARG A 20 -2.37 11.05 15.89
CA ARG A 20 -2.90 12.27 16.54
C ARG A 20 -2.14 13.53 16.15
N LEU A 21 -0.81 13.46 16.08
CA LEU A 21 0.02 14.58 15.62
C LEU A 21 -0.24 14.91 14.15
N ALA A 22 -0.33 13.89 13.29
CA ALA A 22 -0.69 14.08 11.89
C ALA A 22 -2.08 14.72 11.75
N ALA A 23 -3.07 14.21 12.51
CA ALA A 23 -4.41 14.77 12.55
C ALA A 23 -4.43 16.24 12.97
N LEU A 24 -3.70 16.57 14.04
CA LEU A 24 -3.58 17.94 14.54
C LEU A 24 -2.89 18.88 13.55
N LEU A 25 -1.92 18.39 12.77
CA LEU A 25 -1.00 19.22 11.99
C LEU A 25 -1.19 19.15 10.47
N HIS A 26 -2.05 18.28 9.94
CA HIS A 26 -2.19 18.05 8.48
C HIS A 26 -2.36 19.34 7.67
N ASP A 27 -3.10 20.29 8.22
CA ASP A 27 -3.45 21.57 7.60
C ASP A 27 -2.53 22.75 7.96
N ILE A 28 -1.43 22.53 8.70
CA ILE A 28 -0.54 23.61 9.17
C ILE A 28 0.02 24.48 8.03
N GLY A 29 0.05 23.95 6.80
CA GLY A 29 0.49 24.67 5.60
C GLY A 29 -0.52 25.71 5.08
N LYS A 30 -1.82 25.57 5.37
CA LYS A 30 -2.89 26.40 4.77
C LYS A 30 -2.64 27.91 4.86
N PRO A 31 -2.27 28.49 6.03
CA PRO A 31 -2.03 29.93 6.12
C PRO A 31 -0.94 30.43 5.17
N LYS A 32 0.09 29.63 4.90
CA LYS A 32 1.23 30.01 4.04
C LYS A 32 0.95 29.81 2.55
N THR A 33 -0.03 29.00 2.20
CA THR A 33 -0.42 28.72 0.80
C THR A 33 -1.74 29.35 0.41
N ARG A 34 -2.31 30.17 1.29
CA ARG A 34 -3.53 30.92 1.05
C ARG A 34 -3.34 31.88 -0.11
N ASN A 35 -4.10 31.69 -1.18
CA ASN A 35 -4.16 32.60 -2.32
C ASN A 35 -5.61 33.05 -2.57
N LEU A 36 -5.78 34.30 -3.02
CA LEU A 36 -7.08 34.82 -3.44
C LEU A 36 -7.30 34.48 -4.91
N ILE A 37 -8.50 34.04 -5.27
CA ILE A 37 -8.88 33.72 -6.65
C ILE A 37 -9.68 34.90 -7.23
N GLU A 38 -9.42 35.23 -8.50
CA GLU A 38 -10.18 36.23 -9.24
C GLU A 38 -11.66 35.84 -9.30
N GLY A 39 -12.57 36.81 -9.10
CA GLY A 39 -14.02 36.54 -9.02
C GLY A 39 -14.52 36.12 -7.63
N GLY A 40 -13.64 36.04 -6.63
CA GLY A 40 -13.98 35.74 -5.24
C GLY A 40 -13.71 34.28 -4.88
N GLY A 41 -12.98 34.06 -3.79
CA GLY A 41 -12.62 32.73 -3.32
C GLY A 41 -11.21 32.68 -2.72
N VAL A 42 -10.89 31.54 -2.10
CA VAL A 42 -9.58 31.28 -1.51
C VAL A 42 -9.13 29.88 -1.91
N SER A 43 -7.88 29.72 -2.34
CA SER A 43 -7.23 28.43 -2.54
C SER A 43 -6.09 28.20 -1.56
N PHE A 44 -5.75 26.92 -1.37
CA PHE A 44 -4.66 26.44 -0.52
C PHE A 44 -3.82 25.40 -1.25
N HIS A 45 -3.54 25.62 -2.53
CA HIS A 45 -2.81 24.65 -3.36
C HIS A 45 -1.47 24.27 -2.72
N HIS A 46 -1.15 22.99 -2.73
CA HIS A 46 0.12 22.45 -2.21
C HIS A 46 0.37 22.70 -0.71
N HIS A 47 -0.69 22.90 0.09
CA HIS A 47 -0.53 23.08 1.54
C HIS A 47 0.01 21.84 2.25
N GLU A 48 -0.20 20.65 1.70
CA GLU A 48 0.38 19.39 2.17
C GLU A 48 1.92 19.41 2.07
N VAL A 49 2.47 19.95 0.99
CA VAL A 49 3.92 20.03 0.77
C VAL A 49 4.57 21.05 1.69
N VAL A 50 3.96 22.24 1.81
CA VAL A 50 4.43 23.26 2.75
C VAL A 50 4.22 22.80 4.20
N GLY A 51 3.10 22.14 4.46
CA GLY A 51 2.72 21.58 5.76
C GLY A 51 3.74 20.56 6.25
N ALA A 52 4.13 19.59 5.43
CA ALA A 52 5.14 18.59 5.77
C ALA A 52 6.47 19.22 6.21
N ARG A 53 6.94 20.25 5.49
CA ARG A 53 8.16 21.00 5.84
C ARG A 53 8.01 21.74 7.18
N LEU A 54 6.83 22.31 7.45
CA LEU A 54 6.53 22.97 8.71
C LEU A 54 6.47 21.98 9.87
N VAL A 55 5.79 20.85 9.69
CA VAL A 55 5.71 19.75 10.66
C VAL A 55 7.11 19.32 11.07
N LYS A 56 7.97 18.99 10.10
CA LYS A 56 9.35 18.59 10.35
C LYS A 56 10.10 19.61 11.20
N LYS A 57 9.97 20.90 10.87
CA LYS A 57 10.61 21.98 11.62
C LYS A 57 10.07 22.06 13.06
N ARG A 58 8.75 22.04 13.23
CA ARG A 58 8.10 22.19 14.55
C ARG A 58 8.38 21.01 15.47
N LEU A 59 8.27 19.79 14.97
CA LEU A 59 8.52 18.60 15.77
C LEU A 59 10.01 18.48 16.18
N LYS A 60 10.94 18.95 15.33
CA LYS A 60 12.35 19.12 15.72
C LYS A 60 12.55 20.13 16.84
N GLU A 61 11.91 21.30 16.75
CA GLU A 61 11.95 22.33 17.81
C GLU A 61 11.38 21.81 19.14
N LEU A 62 10.36 20.95 19.06
CA LEU A 62 9.74 20.26 20.20
C LEU A 62 10.51 19.01 20.66
N ARG A 63 11.64 18.67 20.02
CA ARG A 63 12.54 17.56 20.38
C ARG A 63 11.90 16.16 20.29
N PHE A 64 10.98 15.94 19.37
CA PHE A 64 10.55 14.58 19.01
C PHE A 64 11.70 13.79 18.36
N ASP A 65 11.63 12.47 18.44
CA ASP A 65 12.57 11.59 17.77
C ASP A 65 12.40 11.62 16.23
N ASN A 66 13.43 11.19 15.51
CA ASN A 66 13.45 11.26 14.04
C ASN A 66 12.40 10.37 13.37
N GLU A 67 12.03 9.25 14.00
CA GLU A 67 11.06 8.30 13.46
C GLU A 67 9.65 8.92 13.52
N THR A 68 9.26 9.45 14.68
CA THR A 68 8.01 10.21 14.85
C THR A 68 7.96 11.39 13.88
N ILE A 69 9.04 12.17 13.77
CA ILE A 69 9.08 13.30 12.83
C ILE A 69 8.83 12.83 11.39
N SER A 70 9.55 11.79 10.96
CA SER A 70 9.47 11.25 9.60
C SER A 70 8.07 10.69 9.28
N ALA A 71 7.46 10.00 10.25
CA ALA A 71 6.14 9.43 10.08
C ALA A 71 5.06 10.53 9.96
N VAL A 72 5.07 11.52 10.84
CA VAL A 72 4.11 12.64 10.79
C VAL A 72 4.32 13.49 9.54
N GLU A 73 5.57 13.77 9.15
CA GLU A 73 5.90 14.48 7.91
C GLU A 73 5.34 13.76 6.68
N THR A 74 5.53 12.44 6.59
CA THR A 74 5.02 11.61 5.49
C THR A 74 3.49 11.62 5.45
N LEU A 75 2.82 11.41 6.58
CA LEU A 75 1.36 11.43 6.65
C LEU A 75 0.78 12.78 6.21
N VAL A 76 1.36 13.89 6.69
CA VAL A 76 0.95 15.25 6.27
C VAL A 76 1.23 15.48 4.79
N ALA A 77 2.34 14.99 4.23
CA ALA A 77 2.62 15.13 2.80
C ALA A 77 1.62 14.37 1.92
N LEU A 78 1.07 13.26 2.41
CA LEU A 78 0.21 12.35 1.64
C LEU A 78 -1.29 12.56 1.86
N HIS A 79 -1.73 13.30 2.89
CA HIS A 79 -3.14 13.32 3.31
C HIS A 79 -4.12 13.76 2.20
N LEU A 80 -3.72 14.64 1.28
CA LEU A 80 -4.57 15.06 0.15
C LEU A 80 -4.56 14.11 -1.04
N ARG A 81 -3.72 13.06 -1.04
CA ARG A 81 -3.60 12.15 -2.20
C ARG A 81 -4.96 11.61 -2.61
N PHE A 82 -5.79 11.23 -1.65
CA PHE A 82 -7.13 10.74 -1.93
C PHE A 82 -8.01 11.77 -2.67
N HIS A 83 -7.97 13.02 -2.22
CA HIS A 83 -8.73 14.10 -2.83
C HIS A 83 -8.17 14.54 -4.19
N GLY A 84 -6.88 14.31 -4.44
CA GLY A 84 -6.21 14.64 -5.71
C GLY A 84 -6.66 13.80 -6.90
N TYR A 85 -7.24 12.61 -6.68
CA TYR A 85 -7.81 11.77 -7.74
C TYR A 85 -9.29 12.10 -8.05
N GLY A 86 -9.93 12.97 -7.25
CA GLY A 86 -11.26 13.53 -7.54
C GLY A 86 -12.37 12.47 -7.63
N GLU A 87 -13.26 12.63 -8.63
CA GLU A 87 -14.32 11.67 -8.98
C GLU A 87 -13.87 10.65 -10.05
N GLY A 88 -12.59 10.66 -10.43
CA GLY A 88 -12.03 9.72 -11.40
C GLY A 88 -11.76 8.36 -10.77
N GLU A 89 -11.80 7.31 -11.60
CA GLU A 89 -11.46 5.96 -11.16
C GLU A 89 -9.96 5.86 -10.78
N TRP A 90 -9.70 5.20 -9.65
CA TRP A 90 -8.37 4.82 -9.24
C TRP A 90 -7.84 3.70 -10.13
N THR A 91 -6.95 4.04 -11.06
CA THR A 91 -6.21 3.03 -11.82
C THR A 91 -5.27 2.22 -10.91
N ASP A 92 -5.00 0.97 -11.24
CA ASP A 92 -4.06 0.13 -10.46
C ASP A 92 -2.69 0.77 -10.31
N SER A 93 -2.21 1.50 -11.33
CA SER A 93 -0.94 2.22 -11.26
C SER A 93 -0.97 3.36 -10.22
N ALA A 94 -2.12 4.02 -10.05
CA ALA A 94 -2.31 5.02 -9.00
C ALA A 94 -2.40 4.36 -7.62
N VAL A 95 -3.09 3.22 -7.50
CA VAL A 95 -3.19 2.46 -6.26
C VAL A 95 -1.82 1.96 -5.81
N ARG A 96 -1.04 1.33 -6.69
CA ARG A 96 0.34 0.87 -6.38
C ARG A 96 1.25 2.02 -5.95
N ARG A 97 1.11 3.20 -6.58
CA ARG A 97 1.85 4.41 -6.19
C ARG A 97 1.45 4.85 -4.78
N TYR A 98 0.16 4.86 -4.48
CA TYR A 98 -0.35 5.23 -3.16
C TYR A 98 0.16 4.29 -2.06
N ILE A 99 0.07 2.97 -2.28
CA ILE A 99 0.61 1.94 -1.37
C ILE A 99 2.11 2.17 -1.15
N ARG A 100 2.90 2.27 -2.23
CA ARG A 100 4.36 2.42 -2.15
C ARG A 100 4.77 3.71 -1.44
N ASP A 101 4.11 4.83 -1.74
CA ASP A 101 4.45 6.12 -1.15
C ASP A 101 4.10 6.15 0.35
N ALA A 102 3.03 5.46 0.77
CA ALA A 102 2.64 5.35 2.19
C ALA A 102 3.48 4.32 2.96
N GLY A 103 3.90 3.22 2.32
CA GLY A 103 4.68 2.15 2.93
C GLY A 103 4.00 1.58 4.17
N GLU A 104 4.76 1.46 5.27
CA GLU A 104 4.27 0.97 6.56
C GLU A 104 3.18 1.86 7.19
N LEU A 105 3.05 3.12 6.74
CA LEU A 105 2.08 4.08 7.24
C LEU A 105 0.75 4.03 6.49
N LEU A 106 0.53 3.03 5.61
CA LEU A 106 -0.69 2.92 4.81
C LEU A 106 -1.96 2.94 5.67
N THR A 107 -2.00 2.15 6.75
CA THR A 107 -3.16 2.11 7.65
C THR A 107 -3.34 3.42 8.42
N HIS A 108 -2.25 4.07 8.84
CA HIS A 108 -2.32 5.41 9.44
C HIS A 108 -2.88 6.44 8.46
N LEU A 109 -2.48 6.36 7.18
CA LEU A 109 -3.00 7.24 6.14
C LEU A 109 -4.49 6.99 5.87
N HIS A 110 -4.96 5.74 5.97
CA HIS A 110 -6.39 5.42 5.92
C HIS A 110 -7.18 6.08 7.04
N VAL A 111 -6.69 5.98 8.28
CA VAL A 111 -7.32 6.63 9.43
C VAL A 111 -7.35 8.15 9.24
N LEU A 112 -6.22 8.75 8.87
CA LEU A 112 -6.10 10.19 8.67
C LEU A 112 -7.05 10.69 7.59
N THR A 113 -7.11 10.01 6.44
CA THR A 113 -7.92 10.42 5.30
C THR A 113 -9.42 10.31 5.60
N ARG A 114 -9.85 9.23 6.27
CA ARG A 114 -11.24 9.08 6.69
C ARG A 114 -11.64 10.17 7.70
N ALA A 115 -10.76 10.51 8.64
CA ALA A 115 -10.99 11.56 9.63
C ALA A 115 -10.97 12.99 9.05
N ASP A 116 -10.30 13.20 7.91
CA ASP A 116 -10.29 14.48 7.17
C ASP A 116 -11.58 14.72 6.36
N CYS A 117 -12.42 13.69 6.19
CA CYS A 117 -13.73 13.82 5.56
C CYS A 117 -14.74 14.54 6.47
N THR A 118 -14.48 15.80 6.81
CA THR A 118 -15.31 16.61 7.70
C THR A 118 -16.35 17.38 6.88
N THR A 119 -17.40 16.69 6.42
CA THR A 119 -18.56 17.34 5.78
C THR A 119 -19.82 17.16 6.63
N ARG A 120 -20.57 18.24 6.84
CA ARG A 120 -21.90 18.19 7.48
C ARG A 120 -22.98 17.61 6.55
N ASN A 121 -22.70 17.52 5.26
CA ASN A 121 -23.61 16.89 4.30
C ASN A 121 -23.47 15.37 4.37
N VAL A 122 -24.47 14.71 4.95
CA VAL A 122 -24.53 13.25 5.15
C VAL A 122 -24.37 12.50 3.83
N LYS A 123 -25.09 12.88 2.77
CA LYS A 123 -25.00 12.21 1.46
C LYS A 123 -23.58 12.30 0.87
N LYS A 124 -22.91 13.44 1.04
CA LYS A 124 -21.53 13.62 0.60
C LYS A 124 -20.56 12.78 1.43
N ALA A 125 -20.74 12.73 2.74
CA ALA A 125 -19.92 11.89 3.64
C ALA A 125 -20.04 10.41 3.26
N GLU A 126 -21.27 9.90 3.10
CA GLU A 126 -21.53 8.51 2.71
C GLU A 126 -20.90 8.17 1.36
N ARG A 127 -21.04 9.06 0.37
CA ARG A 127 -20.43 8.85 -0.96
C ARG A 127 -18.91 8.75 -0.86
N LEU A 128 -18.27 9.67 -0.13
CA LEU A 128 -16.81 9.66 0.06
C LEU A 128 -16.35 8.42 0.82
N SER A 129 -17.11 8.00 1.85
CA SER A 129 -16.83 6.76 2.58
C SER A 129 -16.86 5.56 1.65
N ARG A 130 -17.91 5.39 0.84
CA ARG A 130 -18.02 4.25 -0.10
C ARG A 130 -16.90 4.23 -1.14
N ILE A 131 -16.49 5.40 -1.63
CA ILE A 131 -15.33 5.50 -2.54
C ILE A 131 -14.07 5.05 -1.83
N TYR A 132 -13.84 5.49 -0.59
CA TYR A 132 -12.69 5.07 0.20
C TYR A 132 -12.71 3.57 0.52
N ASP A 133 -13.89 3.00 0.83
CA ASP A 133 -14.07 1.56 1.04
C ASP A 133 -13.68 0.77 -0.21
N SER A 134 -14.11 1.23 -1.39
CA SER A 134 -13.74 0.58 -2.66
C SER A 134 -12.24 0.65 -2.96
N LEU A 135 -11.57 1.74 -2.55
CA LEU A 135 -10.12 1.87 -2.65
C LEU A 135 -9.39 0.89 -1.73
N GLU A 136 -9.81 0.77 -0.46
CA GLU A 136 -9.22 -0.20 0.48
C GLU A 136 -9.38 -1.65 -0.04
N VAL A 137 -10.55 -2.02 -0.58
CA VAL A 137 -10.76 -3.33 -1.22
C VAL A 137 -9.83 -3.54 -2.42
N ARG A 138 -9.64 -2.51 -3.26
CA ARG A 138 -8.73 -2.63 -4.41
C ARG A 138 -7.27 -2.74 -3.97
N ILE A 139 -6.87 -2.04 -2.90
CA ILE A 139 -5.55 -2.15 -2.29
C ILE A 139 -5.31 -3.59 -1.82
N GLU A 140 -6.24 -4.17 -1.06
CA GLU A 140 -6.13 -5.55 -0.56
C GLU A 140 -5.97 -6.54 -1.71
N ALA A 141 -6.83 -6.45 -2.73
CA ALA A 141 -6.76 -7.33 -3.91
C ALA A 141 -5.40 -7.22 -4.64
N LEU A 142 -4.90 -6.00 -4.85
CA LEU A 142 -3.61 -5.79 -5.51
C LEU A 142 -2.43 -6.29 -4.68
N MET A 143 -2.48 -6.12 -3.35
CA MET A 143 -1.45 -6.64 -2.45
C MET A 143 -1.46 -8.17 -2.46
N GLU A 144 -2.63 -8.81 -2.45
CA GLU A 144 -2.75 -10.27 -2.56
C GLU A 144 -2.24 -10.78 -3.91
N GLU A 145 -2.63 -10.14 -5.02
CA GLU A 145 -2.10 -10.44 -6.36
C GLU A 145 -0.57 -10.34 -6.40
N GLU A 146 0.01 -9.28 -5.80
CA GLU A 146 1.46 -9.08 -5.75
C GLU A 146 2.16 -10.13 -4.89
N GLU A 147 1.61 -10.48 -3.72
CA GLU A 147 2.17 -11.53 -2.86
C GLU A 147 2.14 -12.89 -3.56
N LEU A 148 1.02 -13.25 -4.21
CA LEU A 148 0.92 -14.45 -5.04
C LEU A 148 1.96 -14.43 -6.17
N SER A 149 2.14 -13.26 -6.83
CA SER A 149 3.11 -13.10 -7.91
C SER A 149 4.57 -13.19 -7.46
N LYS A 150 4.87 -13.06 -6.16
CA LYS A 150 6.22 -13.24 -5.59
C LYS A 150 6.51 -14.70 -5.28
N ILE A 151 5.50 -15.56 -5.18
CA ILE A 151 5.73 -16.98 -4.90
C ILE A 151 6.48 -17.59 -6.08
N ARG A 152 7.54 -18.33 -5.76
CA ARG A 152 8.38 -19.05 -6.71
C ARG A 152 8.41 -20.52 -6.30
N PRO A 153 8.52 -21.45 -7.28
CA PRO A 153 8.85 -22.83 -6.98
C PRO A 153 10.19 -22.94 -6.25
N ASP A 154 10.39 -24.04 -5.53
CA ASP A 154 11.62 -24.31 -4.77
C ASP A 154 12.84 -24.60 -5.66
N LEU A 155 12.62 -24.84 -6.96
CA LEU A 155 13.66 -25.02 -7.97
C LEU A 155 13.47 -24.00 -9.10
N ASP A 156 14.57 -23.43 -9.59
CA ASP A 156 14.56 -22.55 -10.76
C ASP A 156 14.74 -23.32 -12.09
N GLY A 157 14.57 -22.60 -13.20
CA GLY A 157 14.68 -23.21 -14.53
C GLY A 157 16.06 -23.79 -14.84
N GLY A 158 17.14 -23.24 -14.25
CA GLY A 158 18.49 -23.78 -14.37
C GLY A 158 18.60 -25.14 -13.71
N GLN A 159 18.11 -25.24 -12.47
CA GLN A 159 18.09 -26.49 -11.71
C GLN A 159 17.22 -27.55 -12.39
N VAL A 160 16.05 -27.17 -12.92
CA VAL A 160 15.19 -28.09 -13.69
C VAL A 160 15.93 -28.65 -14.91
N MET A 161 16.62 -27.80 -15.68
CA MET A 161 17.38 -28.25 -16.85
C MET A 161 18.52 -29.21 -16.47
N GLU A 162 19.22 -28.94 -15.38
CA GLU A 162 20.32 -29.77 -14.88
C GLU A 162 19.80 -31.15 -14.41
N LEU A 163 18.77 -31.16 -13.55
CA LEU A 163 18.20 -32.38 -12.97
C LEU A 163 17.59 -33.29 -14.03
N LEU A 164 16.85 -32.71 -14.98
CA LEU A 164 16.17 -33.45 -16.03
C LEU A 164 17.06 -33.74 -17.25
N GLN A 165 18.27 -33.16 -17.29
CA GLN A 165 19.20 -33.21 -18.42
C GLN A 165 18.57 -32.77 -19.75
N ILE A 166 17.78 -31.69 -19.71
CA ILE A 166 17.09 -31.14 -20.88
C ILE A 166 17.66 -29.77 -21.27
N LYS A 167 17.60 -29.45 -22.56
CA LYS A 167 17.90 -28.11 -23.08
C LYS A 167 16.73 -27.15 -22.85
N PRO A 168 16.94 -25.82 -22.93
CA PRO A 168 15.86 -24.84 -22.87
C PRO A 168 14.74 -25.18 -23.87
N SER A 169 13.55 -25.46 -23.34
CA SER A 169 12.39 -25.91 -24.13
C SER A 169 11.08 -25.63 -23.39
N ALA A 170 9.94 -25.87 -24.06
CA ALA A 170 8.62 -25.77 -23.44
C ALA A 170 8.44 -26.72 -22.25
N ASP A 171 9.20 -27.81 -22.18
CA ASP A 171 9.10 -28.76 -21.06
C ASP A 171 9.69 -28.22 -19.77
N VAL A 172 10.66 -27.29 -19.84
CA VAL A 172 11.15 -26.53 -18.66
C VAL A 172 10.02 -25.69 -18.08
N GLY A 173 9.23 -25.03 -18.93
CA GLY A 173 8.05 -24.26 -18.50
C GLY A 173 7.03 -25.15 -17.79
N LYS A 174 6.65 -26.28 -18.39
CA LYS A 174 5.71 -27.23 -17.79
C LYS A 174 6.20 -27.81 -16.45
N ALA A 175 7.52 -28.00 -16.31
CA ALA A 175 8.12 -28.47 -15.07
C ALA A 175 8.06 -27.40 -13.97
N LEU A 176 8.32 -26.14 -14.33
CA LEU A 176 8.15 -25.00 -13.41
C LEU A 176 6.69 -24.79 -13.02
N ASP A 177 5.75 -24.97 -13.96
CA ASP A 177 4.31 -24.90 -13.68
C ASP A 177 3.89 -25.99 -12.67
N PHE A 178 4.32 -27.24 -12.89
CA PHE A 178 4.09 -28.34 -11.94
C PHE A 178 4.67 -28.06 -10.54
N LEU A 179 5.91 -27.56 -10.49
CA LEU A 179 6.55 -27.20 -9.22
C LEU A 179 5.85 -26.02 -8.54
N MET A 180 5.29 -25.09 -9.32
CA MET A 180 4.50 -23.98 -8.80
C MET A 180 3.17 -24.48 -8.24
N GLU A 181 2.48 -25.41 -8.91
CA GLU A 181 1.27 -26.05 -8.38
C GLU A 181 1.54 -26.76 -7.05
N LEU A 182 2.60 -27.56 -6.96
CA LEU A 182 3.05 -28.18 -5.71
C LEU A 182 3.32 -27.15 -4.60
N ARG A 183 3.97 -26.04 -4.95
CA ARG A 183 4.26 -24.94 -4.03
C ARG A 183 2.99 -24.25 -3.54
N MET A 184 1.95 -24.12 -4.38
CA MET A 184 0.64 -23.59 -3.99
C MET A 184 -0.11 -24.55 -3.07
N GLU A 185 -0.08 -25.85 -3.34
CA GLU A 185 -0.85 -26.85 -2.60
C GLU A 185 -0.26 -27.17 -1.22
N HIS A 186 1.06 -27.29 -1.14
CA HIS A 186 1.75 -27.79 0.05
C HIS A 186 2.61 -26.74 0.76
N GLY A 187 2.73 -25.53 0.20
CA GLY A 187 3.68 -24.53 0.67
C GLY A 187 5.14 -24.92 0.35
N PRO A 188 6.13 -24.37 1.08
CA PRO A 188 7.54 -24.71 0.88
C PRO A 188 7.82 -26.20 1.11
N LEU A 189 8.29 -26.88 0.06
CA LEU A 189 8.68 -28.30 0.14
C LEU A 189 10.17 -28.46 0.43
N GLY A 190 10.97 -27.46 0.07
CA GLY A 190 12.43 -27.53 0.09
C GLY A 190 12.98 -28.27 -1.14
N GLN A 191 14.24 -27.98 -1.49
CA GLN A 191 14.84 -28.46 -2.74
C GLN A 191 14.85 -29.99 -2.88
N GLU A 192 15.06 -30.71 -1.77
CA GLU A 192 15.19 -32.18 -1.79
C GLU A 192 13.87 -32.86 -2.16
N ARG A 193 12.76 -32.48 -1.51
CA ARG A 193 11.43 -32.99 -1.84
C ARG A 193 10.96 -32.49 -3.21
N ALA A 194 11.17 -31.21 -3.52
CA ALA A 194 10.83 -30.67 -4.85
C ALA A 194 11.54 -31.42 -5.99
N THR A 195 12.79 -31.85 -5.78
CA THR A 195 13.55 -32.66 -6.74
C THR A 195 12.95 -34.05 -6.90
N GLN A 196 12.54 -34.71 -5.81
CA GLN A 196 11.92 -36.04 -5.86
C GLN A 196 10.62 -35.99 -6.67
N GLU A 197 9.73 -35.05 -6.32
CA GLU A 197 8.44 -34.86 -7.00
C GLU A 197 8.63 -34.51 -8.48
N LEU A 198 9.60 -33.65 -8.81
CA LEU A 198 9.94 -33.30 -10.20
C LEU A 198 10.36 -34.53 -11.00
N MET A 199 11.21 -35.38 -10.42
CA MET A 199 11.72 -36.57 -11.09
C MET A 199 10.62 -37.63 -11.28
N GLU A 200 9.72 -37.79 -10.31
CA GLU A 200 8.58 -38.69 -10.40
C GLU A 200 7.60 -38.23 -11.47
N TRP A 201 7.22 -36.95 -11.47
CA TRP A 201 6.39 -36.35 -12.50
C TRP A 201 7.01 -36.44 -13.89
N TRP A 202 8.32 -36.24 -14.01
CA TRP A 202 8.99 -36.34 -15.31
C TRP A 202 8.98 -37.76 -15.87
N ARG A 203 9.18 -38.77 -15.00
CA ARG A 203 9.14 -40.19 -15.39
C ARG A 203 7.74 -40.62 -15.84
N SER A 204 6.69 -40.20 -15.14
CA SER A 204 5.31 -40.56 -15.49
C SER A 204 4.89 -40.03 -16.86
N ARG A 205 5.44 -38.90 -17.30
CA ARG A 205 5.18 -38.35 -18.65
C ARG A 205 5.91 -39.09 -19.78
N ARG A 206 7.00 -39.80 -19.49
CA ARG A 206 7.80 -40.52 -20.51
C ARG A 206 7.37 -41.99 -20.69
N HIS A 207 6.55 -42.51 -19.78
CA HIS A 207 5.94 -43.83 -19.85
C HIS A 207 4.41 -43.73 -19.72
N PRO A 208 3.71 -43.31 -20.79
CA PRO A 208 2.25 -43.39 -20.84
C PRO A 208 1.75 -44.84 -20.87
#